data_AF-D8WWE9-F1
#
_entry.id   AF-D8WWE9-F1
#
_cell.length_a   1.000
_cell.length_b   1.000
_cell.length_c   1.000
_cell.angle_alpha   90.00
_cell.angle_beta   90.00
_cell.angle_gamma   90.00
#
_symmetry.space_group_name_H-M   'P 1'
#
loop_
_entity.id
_entity.type
_entity.pdbx_description
1 polymer ?
#
loop_
_entity_poly.entity_id
_entity_poly.type
_entity_poly.pdbx_seq_one_letter_code
_entity_poly.pdbx_strand_id
1 'polypeptide(L)'
;MIYDNDPNTEEPVKTINTTPEERGKYVINDDEILQLAKWACIIEDHYGKGMDIEWAKDGDGVNVGTGKLFIVQARPETVHSQTSKGSIE
;
A
#
# COMPACT_ATOMS: atom_id res chain seq x y z
N MET A 1 8.25 -6.51 6.55
CA MET A 1 7.60 -6.62 7.88
C MET A 1 6.80 -7.90 7.88
N ILE A 2 6.85 -8.68 8.95
CA ILE A 2 6.06 -9.90 9.09
C ILE A 2 5.30 -9.84 10.42
N TYR A 3 4.15 -10.52 10.50
CA TYR A 3 3.46 -10.70 11.78
C TYR A 3 4.35 -11.47 12.75
N ASP A 4 4.36 -11.01 13.99
CA ASP A 4 5.01 -11.73 15.07
C ASP A 4 3.99 -12.64 15.76
N ASN A 5 4.19 -13.95 15.62
CA ASN A 5 3.26 -14.97 16.13
C ASN A 5 3.59 -15.39 17.58
N ASP A 6 4.54 -14.74 18.24
CA ASP A 6 4.80 -14.97 19.66
C ASP A 6 3.67 -14.32 20.48
N PRO A 7 2.86 -15.10 21.21
CA PRO A 7 1.75 -14.54 21.99
C PRO A 7 2.21 -13.65 23.15
N ASN A 8 3.51 -13.62 23.48
CA ASN A 8 4.10 -12.79 24.52
C ASN A 8 4.80 -11.54 23.98
N THR A 9 4.79 -11.32 22.67
CA THR A 9 5.39 -10.12 22.07
C THR A 9 4.56 -8.88 22.39
N GLU A 10 5.23 -7.77 22.72
CA GLU A 10 4.56 -6.47 22.88
C GLU A 10 4.24 -5.84 21.51
N GLU A 11 4.98 -6.21 20.47
CA GLU A 11 4.87 -5.64 19.13
C GLU A 11 4.29 -6.68 18.14
N PRO A 12 3.14 -6.42 17.51
CA PRO A 12 2.45 -7.41 16.67
C PRO A 12 3.17 -7.73 15.36
N VAL A 13 4.22 -6.98 15.04
CA VAL A 13 4.97 -7.06 13.79
C VAL A 13 6.46 -6.90 14.05
N LYS A 14 7.27 -7.56 13.21
CA LYS A 14 8.73 -7.40 13.21
C LYS A 14 9.28 -7.09 11.84
N THR A 15 10.32 -6.26 11.82
CA THR A 15 11.09 -5.95 10.62
C THR A 15 12.20 -6.97 10.45
N ILE A 16 12.18 -7.66 9.31
CA ILE A 16 13.21 -8.62 8.92
C ILE A 16 13.95 -8.10 7.70
N ASN A 17 15.24 -8.39 7.63
CA ASN A 17 16.06 -8.02 6.48
C ASN A 17 15.66 -8.87 5.26
N THR A 18 15.48 -8.21 4.13
CA THR A 18 15.35 -8.89 2.84
C THR A 18 16.69 -9.43 2.38
N THR A 19 16.66 -10.59 1.74
CA THR A 19 17.82 -11.22 1.07
C THR A 19 18.25 -10.41 -0.16
N PRO A 20 19.51 -10.58 -0.63
CA PRO A 20 19.96 -9.92 -1.86
C PRO A 20 19.09 -10.24 -3.08
N GLU A 21 18.56 -11.47 -3.16
CA GLU A 21 17.69 -11.90 -4.26
C GLU A 21 16.32 -11.19 -4.21
N GLU A 22 15.68 -11.10 -3.04
CA GLU A 22 14.41 -10.39 -2.89
C GLU A 22 14.52 -8.91 -3.24
N ARG A 23 15.66 -8.26 -2.91
CA ARG A 23 15.91 -6.85 -3.27
C ARG A 23 16.00 -6.63 -4.77
N GLY A 24 16.37 -7.66 -5.53
CA GLY A 24 16.45 -7.62 -7.00
C GLY A 24 15.14 -7.94 -7.71
N LYS A 25 14.06 -8.22 -6.97
CA LYS A 25 12.75 -8.60 -7.53
C LYS A 25 11.73 -7.49 -7.34
N TYR A 26 10.76 -7.43 -8.25
CA TYR A 26 9.55 -6.64 -8.04
C TYR A 26 8.69 -7.27 -6.93
N VAL A 27 8.10 -6.42 -6.10
CA VAL A 27 7.28 -6.86 -4.94
C VAL A 27 5.88 -7.34 -5.34
N ILE A 28 5.42 -6.95 -6.54
CA ILE A 28 4.15 -7.33 -7.14
C ILE A 28 4.32 -7.50 -8.66
N ASN A 29 3.43 -8.28 -9.28
CA ASN A 29 3.43 -8.52 -10.73
C ASN A 29 2.56 -7.51 -11.51
N ASP A 30 2.60 -7.58 -12.84
CA ASP A 30 1.87 -6.66 -13.72
C ASP A 30 0.35 -6.68 -13.52
N ASP A 31 -0.25 -7.86 -13.29
CA ASP A 31 -1.69 -7.98 -13.05
C ASP A 31 -2.09 -7.31 -11.72
N GLU A 32 -1.26 -7.45 -10.69
CA GLU A 32 -1.43 -6.78 -9.39
C GLU A 32 -1.30 -5.26 -9.52
N ILE A 33 -0.36 -4.78 -10.34
CA ILE A 33 -0.22 -3.35 -10.64
C ILE A 33 -1.48 -2.81 -11.31
N LEU A 34 -2.00 -3.50 -12.34
CA LEU A 34 -3.22 -3.10 -13.02
C LEU A 34 -4.44 -3.13 -12.08
N GLN A 35 -4.49 -4.10 -11.17
CA GLN A 35 -5.54 -4.19 -10.16
C GLN A 35 -5.51 -3.00 -9.19
N LEU A 36 -4.32 -2.61 -8.71
CA LEU A 36 -4.16 -1.42 -7.84
C LEU A 36 -4.51 -0.13 -8.60
N ALA A 37 -4.09 0.01 -9.86
CA ALA A 37 -4.44 1.17 -10.68
C ALA A 37 -5.96 1.30 -10.87
N LYS A 38 -6.65 0.19 -11.15
CA LYS A 38 -8.11 0.17 -11.25
C LYS A 38 -8.77 0.60 -9.94
N TRP A 39 -8.30 0.10 -8.80
CA TRP A 39 -8.81 0.52 -7.50
C TRP A 39 -8.54 1.99 -7.21
N ALA A 40 -7.37 2.50 -7.56
CA ALA A 40 -7.04 3.91 -7.40
C ALA A 40 -8.02 4.82 -8.15
N CYS A 41 -8.35 4.52 -9.41
CA CYS A 41 -9.36 5.26 -10.18
C CYS A 41 -10.75 5.21 -9.51
N ILE A 42 -11.19 4.03 -9.07
CA ILE A 42 -12.49 3.88 -8.39
C ILE A 42 -12.54 4.71 -7.09
N ILE A 43 -11.45 4.72 -6.33
CA ILE A 43 -11.35 5.46 -5.07
C ILE A 43 -11.33 6.97 -5.35
N GLU A 44 -10.56 7.44 -6.32
CA GLU A 44 -10.54 8.84 -6.75
C GLU A 44 -11.93 9.30 -7.21
N ASP A 45 -12.61 8.53 -8.05
CA ASP A 45 -13.96 8.82 -8.53
C ASP A 45 -14.96 8.92 -7.36
N HIS A 46 -14.81 8.06 -6.35
CA HIS A 46 -15.70 8.06 -5.17
C HIS A 46 -15.54 9.32 -4.31
N TYR A 47 -14.31 9.81 -4.13
CA TYR A 47 -14.03 10.99 -3.29
C TYR A 47 -13.98 12.32 -4.07
N GLY A 48 -13.94 12.26 -5.41
CA GLY A 48 -13.93 13.41 -6.31
C GLY A 48 -12.65 14.25 -6.25
N LYS A 49 -11.52 13.67 -5.82
CA LYS A 49 -10.22 14.33 -5.70
C LYS A 49 -9.10 13.30 -5.65
N GLY A 50 -7.87 13.73 -5.94
CA GLY A 50 -6.68 12.89 -5.78
C GLY A 50 -6.55 12.32 -4.37
N MET A 51 -6.28 11.02 -4.28
CA MET A 51 -6.20 10.27 -3.03
C MET A 51 -4.82 9.67 -2.83
N ASP A 52 -4.34 9.70 -1.60
CA ASP A 52 -3.20 8.93 -1.08
C ASP A 52 -3.74 7.61 -0.51
N ILE A 53 -3.29 6.49 -1.07
CA ILE A 53 -3.87 5.16 -0.86
C ILE A 53 -2.77 4.22 -0.35
N GLU A 54 -2.98 3.72 0.87
CA GLU A 54 -2.16 2.67 1.43
C GLU A 54 -2.81 1.31 1.16
N TRP A 55 -1.99 0.35 0.73
CA TRP A 55 -2.42 -1.01 0.41
C TRP A 55 -1.47 -2.05 1.00
N ALA A 56 -1.95 -3.27 1.15
CA ALA A 56 -1.17 -4.40 1.63
C ALA A 56 -1.47 -5.66 0.81
N LYS A 57 -0.48 -6.55 0.70
CA LYS A 57 -0.65 -7.90 0.16
C LYS A 57 -0.55 -8.92 1.29
N ASP A 58 -1.54 -9.81 1.38
CA ASP A 58 -1.56 -10.86 2.38
C ASP A 58 -0.71 -12.06 1.95
N GLY A 59 0.60 -11.99 2.21
CA GLY A 59 1.56 -13.06 1.91
C GLY A 59 1.79 -13.31 0.42
N ASP A 60 2.39 -14.45 0.09
CA ASP A 60 2.71 -14.84 -1.30
C ASP A 60 1.59 -15.65 -1.97
N GLY A 61 0.60 -16.13 -1.20
CA GLY A 61 -0.49 -16.98 -1.68
C GLY A 61 -0.07 -18.41 -2.03
N VAL A 62 1.19 -18.78 -1.75
CA VAL A 62 1.75 -20.12 -2.01
C VAL A 62 2.17 -20.78 -0.70
N ASN A 63 2.99 -20.11 0.08
CA ASN A 63 3.54 -20.59 1.35
C ASN A 63 2.89 -19.88 2.55
N VAL A 64 2.48 -18.62 2.39
CA VAL A 64 1.91 -17.79 3.46
C VAL A 64 0.80 -16.89 2.91
N GLY A 65 -0.27 -16.71 3.67
CA GLY A 65 -1.36 -15.79 3.35
C GLY A 65 -2.16 -16.20 2.10
N THR A 66 -3.09 -15.33 1.70
CA THR A 66 -3.99 -15.57 0.55
C THR A 66 -3.44 -15.07 -0.79
N GLY A 67 -2.36 -14.29 -0.79
CA GLY A 67 -1.81 -13.59 -1.96
C GLY A 67 -2.67 -12.42 -2.43
N LYS A 68 -3.75 -12.07 -1.71
CA LYS A 68 -4.69 -11.01 -2.12
C LYS A 68 -4.21 -9.63 -1.71
N LEU A 69 -4.60 -8.64 -2.51
CA LEU A 69 -4.39 -7.22 -2.21
C LEU A 69 -5.57 -6.65 -1.42
N PHE A 70 -5.28 -5.68 -0.55
CA PHE A 70 -6.25 -4.98 0.28
C PHE A 70 -5.91 -3.50 0.35
N ILE A 71 -6.92 -2.64 0.38
CA ILE A 71 -6.76 -1.21 0.71
C ILE A 71 -6.87 -1.08 2.24
N VAL A 72 -5.84 -0.53 2.88
CA VAL A 72 -5.80 -0.35 4.34
C VAL A 72 -6.18 1.07 4.74
N GLN A 73 -5.89 2.05 3.88
CA GLN A 73 -6.26 3.44 4.13
C GLN A 73 -6.40 4.21 2.80
N ALA A 74 -7.32 5.16 2.75
CA ALA A 74 -7.43 6.13 1.67
C ALA A 74 -7.71 7.51 2.27
N ARG A 75 -6.85 8.50 2.00
CA ARG A 75 -6.99 9.86 2.48
C ARG A 75 -6.80 10.87 1.35
N PRO A 76 -7.46 12.04 1.37
CA PRO A 76 -7.18 13.08 0.39
C PRO A 76 -5.68 13.38 0.33
N GLU A 77 -5.17 13.57 -0.88
CA GLU A 77 -3.78 13.93 -1.12
C GLU A 77 -3.44 15.29 -0.45
N THR A 78 -2.31 15.35 0.25
CA THR A 78 -1.97 16.51 1.10
C THR A 78 -0.80 17.35 0.60
N VAL A 79 -0.08 16.95 -0.45
CA VAL A 79 1.13 17.65 -0.91
C VAL A 79 0.80 18.71 -1.97
N HIS A 80 -0.15 18.45 -2.89
CA HIS A 80 -0.51 19.37 -3.96
C HIS A 80 -1.76 20.22 -3.66
N SER A 81 -2.51 19.92 -2.60
CA SER A 81 -3.71 20.71 -2.21
C SER A 81 -3.40 22.12 -1.67
N GLN A 82 -2.14 22.47 -1.42
CA GLN A 82 -1.74 23.80 -0.92
C GLN A 82 -1.23 24.76 -2.01
N THR A 83 -1.05 24.33 -3.26
CA THR A 83 -0.42 25.17 -4.31
C THR A 83 -1.36 26.23 -4.92
N SER A 84 -2.63 26.31 -4.50
CA SER A 84 -3.63 27.24 -5.06
C SER A 84 -4.03 28.41 -4.14
N LYS A 85 -3.18 28.82 -3.18
CA LYS A 85 -3.40 30.02 -2.35
C LYS A 85 -2.30 31.08 -2.50
N GLY A 86 -1.71 31.20 -3.68
CA GLY A 86 -1.01 32.43 -4.07
C GLY A 86 -2.03 33.44 -4.58
N SER A 87 -2.53 34.31 -3.69
CA SER A 87 -3.34 35.46 -4.08
C SER A 87 -2.54 36.31 -5.08
N ILE A 88 -3.13 36.57 -6.24
CA ILE A 88 -2.72 37.68 -7.10
C ILE A 88 -3.40 38.92 -6.52
N GLU A 89 -2.62 39.75 -5.83
CA GLU A 89 -2.83 41.21 -5.73
C GLU A 89 -1.50 41.90 -6.02
#